data_AF-A0AA42GR48-F1
#
_entry.id   AF-A0AA42GR48-F1
#
_cell.length_a   1.000
_cell.length_b   1.000
_cell.length_c   1.000
_cell.angle_alpha   90.00
_cell.angle_beta   90.00
_cell.angle_gamma   90.00
#
_symmetry.space_group_name_H-M   'P 1'
#
loop_
_entity.id
_entity.type
_entity.pdbx_description
1 polymer ?
#
loop_
_entity_poly.entity_id
_entity_poly.type
_entity_poly.pdbx_seq_one_letter_code
_entity_poly.pdbx_strand_id
1 'polypeptide(L)'
;MHKIATIFLPLLLLAGCASQPSAQRPEAPATPPKPAPSVSAPAKADTKPAAEPSYQAKGKASYYASRHHGRRTASGERLNNNAFTAAHRELPFGTRVKVTNLSNHRSVVVRITDRGPHTRGRLIDLSQAAARELGMLRAGVAQVRVESVDN
;
A
#
# COMPACT_ATOMS: atom_id res chain seq x y z
N MET A 1 47.57 -45.81 -12.51
CA MET A 1 47.33 -47.26 -12.70
C MET A 1 47.68 -48.00 -11.40
N HIS A 2 46.71 -48.27 -10.51
CA HIS A 2 46.79 -49.23 -9.38
C HIS A 2 45.31 -49.51 -8.97
N LYS A 3 44.61 -50.51 -9.50
CA LYS A 3 44.57 -51.96 -9.18
C LYS A 3 44.08 -52.32 -7.76
N ILE A 4 42.90 -52.97 -7.72
CA ILE A 4 42.47 -54.07 -6.82
C ILE A 4 42.08 -53.58 -5.39
N ALA A 5 41.02 -54.00 -4.70
CA ALA A 5 40.42 -55.34 -4.61
C ALA A 5 38.93 -55.29 -4.22
N THR A 6 38.18 -56.15 -4.88
CA THR A 6 36.90 -56.69 -4.42
C THR A 6 37.16 -57.65 -3.26
N ILE A 7 36.55 -57.46 -2.09
CA ILE A 7 36.34 -58.53 -1.11
C ILE A 7 34.89 -58.49 -0.65
N PHE A 8 34.29 -59.67 -0.69
CA PHE A 8 32.89 -60.01 -0.47
C PHE A 8 32.76 -60.64 0.94
N LEU A 9 31.60 -60.43 1.59
CA LEU A 9 30.89 -61.39 2.49
C LEU A 9 31.36 -61.47 3.98
N PRO A 10 30.49 -61.85 4.96
CA PRO A 10 29.07 -61.52 5.21
C PRO A 10 28.68 -61.28 6.71
N LEU A 11 27.37 -61.06 6.93
CA LEU A 11 26.52 -61.60 8.02
C LEU A 11 26.76 -61.14 9.48
N LEU A 12 25.75 -60.50 10.11
CA LEU A 12 24.85 -61.12 11.12
C LEU A 12 23.93 -60.07 11.76
N LEU A 13 22.71 -60.52 12.08
CA LEU A 13 21.56 -59.84 12.66
C LEU A 13 21.84 -58.96 13.88
N LEU A 14 21.00 -57.93 14.08
CA LEU A 14 20.18 -57.80 15.29
C LEU A 14 19.05 -56.77 15.10
N ALA A 15 17.96 -57.05 15.80
CA ALA A 15 16.63 -56.51 15.64
C ALA A 15 16.40 -55.15 16.33
N GLY A 16 15.33 -54.47 15.90
CA GLY A 16 14.51 -53.60 16.75
C GLY A 16 14.83 -52.11 16.71
N CYS A 17 13.89 -51.31 16.20
CA CYS A 17 13.00 -50.50 17.04
C CYS A 17 12.01 -49.69 16.19
N ALA A 18 10.73 -49.93 16.49
CA ALA A 18 9.63 -48.99 16.59
C ALA A 18 9.54 -47.79 15.61
N SER A 19 8.44 -47.82 14.86
CA SER A 19 7.70 -46.69 14.29
C SER A 19 7.63 -45.48 15.21
N GLN A 20 7.89 -44.28 14.69
CA GLN A 20 6.97 -43.14 14.78
C GLN A 20 7.13 -42.23 13.54
N PRO A 21 6.06 -42.02 12.74
CA PRO A 21 5.99 -40.92 11.79
C PRO A 21 6.04 -39.59 12.56
N SER A 22 6.84 -38.66 12.04
CA SER A 22 6.97 -37.29 12.54
C SER A 22 5.59 -36.68 12.77
N ALA A 23 5.34 -36.27 14.01
CA ALA A 23 4.14 -35.57 14.42
C ALA A 23 3.87 -34.40 13.46
N GLN A 24 2.72 -34.47 12.78
CA GLN A 24 2.11 -33.30 12.14
C GLN A 24 2.05 -32.18 13.16
N ARG A 25 2.78 -31.11 12.87
CA ARG A 25 2.62 -29.82 13.55
C ARG A 25 1.13 -29.44 13.42
N PRO A 26 0.41 -29.17 14.52
CA PRO A 26 -0.91 -28.59 14.40
C PRO A 26 -0.76 -27.24 13.70
N GLU A 27 -1.39 -27.14 12.53
CA GLU A 27 -1.62 -25.88 11.84
C GLU A 27 -2.38 -25.00 12.82
N ALA A 28 -1.76 -23.88 13.21
CA ALA A 28 -2.39 -22.91 14.08
C ALA A 28 -3.74 -22.52 13.46
N PRO A 29 -4.82 -22.43 14.24
CA PRO A 29 -6.13 -22.08 13.72
C PRO A 29 -6.02 -20.73 13.00
N ALA A 30 -6.24 -20.74 11.69
CA ALA A 30 -6.43 -19.56 10.89
C ALA A 30 -7.57 -18.77 11.53
N THR A 31 -7.21 -17.69 12.23
CA THR A 31 -8.19 -16.75 12.74
C THR A 31 -8.88 -16.20 11.49
N PRO A 32 -10.22 -16.29 11.36
CA PRO A 32 -10.90 -15.72 10.22
C PRO A 32 -10.53 -14.24 10.14
N PRO A 33 -10.20 -13.69 8.94
CA PRO A 33 -10.02 -12.26 8.81
C PRO A 33 -11.32 -11.60 9.27
N LYS A 34 -11.17 -10.74 10.29
CA LYS A 34 -12.21 -9.80 10.74
C LYS A 34 -12.92 -9.26 9.51
N PRO A 35 -14.27 -9.34 9.41
CA PRO A 35 -14.99 -8.88 8.24
C PRO A 35 -14.51 -7.49 7.88
N ALA A 36 -14.02 -7.31 6.64
CA ALA A 36 -13.96 -5.99 6.05
C ALA A 36 -15.33 -5.35 6.26
N PRO A 37 -15.43 -4.07 6.68
CA PRO A 37 -16.70 -3.40 6.58
C PRO A 37 -17.07 -3.42 5.10
N SER A 38 -18.01 -4.31 4.75
CA SER A 38 -18.87 -4.16 3.59
C SER A 38 -19.59 -2.83 3.78
N VAL A 39 -18.94 -1.75 3.36
CA VAL A 39 -19.63 -0.49 3.13
C VAL A 39 -20.35 -0.69 1.82
N SER A 40 -21.60 -1.11 1.99
CA SER A 40 -22.69 -1.03 1.05
C SER A 40 -22.51 0.12 0.08
N ALA A 41 -22.87 -0.12 -1.18
CA ALA A 41 -23.17 0.94 -2.15
C ALA A 41 -23.87 2.11 -1.44
N PRO A 42 -23.50 3.37 -1.70
CA PRO A 42 -24.27 4.45 -1.13
C PRO A 42 -25.66 4.42 -1.78
N ALA A 43 -26.62 4.02 -0.96
CA ALA A 43 -28.00 4.44 -1.07
C ALA A 43 -28.04 5.93 -1.41
N LYS A 44 -29.02 6.31 -2.24
CA LYS A 44 -29.35 7.69 -2.58
C LYS A 44 -29.26 8.57 -1.33
N ALA A 45 -28.19 9.36 -1.23
CA ALA A 45 -28.06 10.40 -0.24
C ALA A 45 -28.74 11.64 -0.83
N ASP A 46 -29.73 12.16 -0.10
CA ASP A 46 -30.44 13.39 -0.38
C ASP A 46 -29.45 14.51 -0.69
N THR A 47 -29.31 14.85 -1.97
CA THR A 47 -28.26 15.76 -2.43
C THR A 47 -28.75 17.19 -2.31
N LYS A 48 -28.45 17.83 -1.18
CA LYS A 48 -28.10 19.26 -1.19
C LYS A 48 -26.99 19.40 -2.25
N PRO A 49 -27.06 20.34 -3.21
CA PRO A 49 -26.01 20.48 -4.22
C PRO A 49 -24.67 20.55 -3.49
N ALA A 50 -23.82 19.54 -3.72
CA ALA A 50 -22.48 19.54 -3.15
C ALA A 50 -21.84 20.85 -3.59
N ALA A 51 -21.45 21.69 -2.63
CA ALA A 51 -20.78 22.94 -2.95
C ALA A 51 -19.64 22.62 -3.91
N GLU A 52 -19.58 23.32 -5.05
CA GLU A 52 -18.54 23.09 -6.05
C GLU A 52 -17.17 23.19 -5.38
N PRO A 53 -16.24 22.26 -5.65
CA PRO A 53 -14.93 22.29 -5.02
C PRO A 53 -14.22 23.56 -5.46
N SER A 54 -13.75 24.35 -4.48
CA SER A 54 -12.97 25.57 -4.71
C SER A 54 -11.69 25.33 -5.53
N TYR A 55 -11.20 24.09 -5.58
CA TYR A 55 -10.10 23.65 -6.41
C TYR A 55 -10.40 22.31 -7.07
N GLN A 56 -10.21 22.24 -8.38
CA GLN A 56 -10.25 20.99 -9.13
C GLN A 56 -9.15 20.98 -10.21
N ALA A 57 -8.38 19.89 -10.27
CA ALA A 57 -7.38 19.69 -11.32
C ALA A 57 -7.24 18.22 -11.69
N LYS A 58 -6.79 17.95 -12.92
CA LYS A 58 -6.40 16.61 -13.39
C LYS A 58 -4.91 16.59 -13.70
N GLY A 59 -4.24 15.51 -13.35
CA GLY A 59 -2.81 15.37 -13.62
C GLY A 59 -2.25 14.05 -13.14
N LYS A 60 -0.94 13.86 -13.27
CA LYS A 60 -0.28 12.64 -12.80
C LYS A 60 -0.02 12.71 -11.30
N ALA A 61 -0.39 11.66 -10.58
CA ALA A 61 0.05 11.43 -9.21
C ALA A 61 1.27 10.52 -9.19
N SER A 62 2.16 10.72 -8.23
CA SER A 62 3.12 9.70 -7.80
C SER A 62 3.05 9.52 -6.29
N TYR A 63 3.99 8.78 -5.70
CA TYR A 63 4.05 8.61 -4.25
C TYR A 63 5.48 8.62 -3.72
N TYR A 64 5.64 8.96 -2.44
CA TYR A 64 6.96 9.01 -1.80
C TYR A 64 7.62 7.65 -1.72
N ALA A 65 8.91 7.58 -2.09
CA ALA A 65 9.71 6.39 -1.84
C ALA A 65 9.90 6.17 -0.32
N SER A 66 10.01 4.90 0.10
CA SER A 66 10.05 4.53 1.52
C SER A 66 11.19 5.20 2.30
N ARG A 67 12.32 5.49 1.64
CA ARG A 67 13.47 6.23 2.21
C ARG A 67 13.15 7.65 2.71
N HIS A 68 12.04 8.25 2.26
CA HIS A 68 11.65 9.59 2.68
C HIS A 68 10.90 9.59 4.03
N HIS A 69 10.48 8.43 4.53
CA HIS A 69 9.80 8.32 5.81
C HIS A 69 10.62 8.94 6.95
N GLY A 70 9.97 9.69 7.82
CA GLY A 70 10.60 10.35 8.97
C GLY A 70 11.36 11.66 8.64
N ARG A 71 11.54 12.00 7.37
CA ARG A 71 12.12 13.29 6.96
C ARG A 71 11.13 14.42 7.20
N ARG A 72 11.63 15.63 7.47
CA ARG A 72 10.78 16.83 7.60
C ARG A 72 10.18 17.21 6.24
N THR A 73 8.90 17.52 6.22
CA THR A 73 8.17 18.12 5.10
C THR A 73 8.22 19.64 5.17
N ALA A 74 7.75 20.32 4.13
CA ALA A 74 7.65 21.78 4.09
C ALA A 74 6.65 22.37 5.11
N SER A 75 5.69 21.59 5.63
CA SER A 75 4.87 22.02 6.78
C SER A 75 5.60 21.97 8.12
N GLY A 76 6.80 21.40 8.18
CA GLY A 76 7.57 21.18 9.40
C GLY A 76 7.27 19.84 10.10
N GLU A 77 6.20 19.14 9.70
CA GLU A 77 5.88 17.79 10.18
C GLU A 77 6.86 16.74 9.62
N ARG A 78 6.93 15.56 10.26
CA ARG A 78 7.68 14.42 9.70
C ARG A 78 6.80 13.63 8.74
N LEU A 79 7.33 13.28 7.57
CA LEU A 79 6.63 12.45 6.60
C LEU A 79 6.33 11.07 7.20
N ASN A 80 5.05 10.78 7.39
CA ASN A 80 4.59 9.45 7.73
C ASN A 80 3.99 8.75 6.50
N ASN A 81 4.69 7.75 5.97
CA ASN A 81 4.22 6.98 4.81
C ASN A 81 2.96 6.15 5.12
N ASN A 82 2.61 5.98 6.39
CA ASN A 82 1.40 5.30 6.83
C ASN A 82 0.21 6.26 7.04
N ALA A 83 0.44 7.58 7.01
CA ALA A 83 -0.62 8.59 7.12
C ALA A 83 -1.22 8.91 5.74
N PHE A 84 -2.37 9.58 5.70
CA PHE A 84 -3.02 10.04 4.46
C PHE A 84 -2.63 11.49 4.16
N THR A 85 -1.42 11.69 3.67
CA THR A 85 -0.84 13.01 3.38
C THR A 85 -0.30 13.09 1.95
N ALA A 86 -0.10 14.32 1.46
CA ALA A 86 0.42 14.58 0.12
C ALA A 86 1.23 15.89 0.01
N ALA A 87 2.08 15.97 -1.01
CA ALA A 87 2.66 17.23 -1.50
C ALA A 87 1.80 17.83 -2.62
N HIS A 88 1.61 19.15 -2.54
CA HIS A 88 1.05 19.95 -3.63
C HIS A 88 1.77 21.30 -3.72
N ARG A 89 1.83 21.86 -4.94
CA ARG A 89 2.63 23.06 -5.23
C ARG A 89 2.06 24.30 -4.59
N GLU A 90 0.75 24.48 -4.71
CA GLU A 90 0.09 25.76 -4.43
C GLU A 90 -0.97 25.67 -3.33
N LEU A 91 -1.45 24.47 -3.00
CA LEU A 91 -2.53 24.35 -2.02
C LEU A 91 -1.99 24.67 -0.63
N PRO A 92 -2.76 25.41 0.20
CA PRO A 92 -2.39 25.66 1.58
C PRO A 92 -2.11 24.36 2.34
N PHE A 93 -1.20 24.42 3.32
CA PHE A 93 -1.02 23.28 4.21
C PHE A 93 -2.28 23.08 5.05
N GLY A 94 -2.62 21.83 5.32
CA GLY A 94 -3.84 21.47 6.04
C GLY A 94 -5.07 21.29 5.14
N THR A 95 -5.06 21.80 3.91
CA THR A 95 -6.16 21.56 2.95
C THR A 95 -6.38 20.07 2.75
N ARG A 96 -7.65 19.65 2.83
CA ARG A 96 -8.06 18.29 2.50
C ARG A 96 -8.49 18.22 1.05
N VAL A 97 -7.95 17.24 0.33
CA VAL A 97 -8.30 16.98 -1.06
C VAL A 97 -8.71 15.53 -1.24
N LYS A 98 -9.76 15.32 -2.03
CA LYS A 98 -10.15 14.01 -2.55
C LYS A 98 -9.37 13.78 -3.83
N VAL A 99 -8.63 12.69 -3.86
CA VAL A 99 -7.83 12.25 -5.00
C VAL A 99 -8.50 11.02 -5.59
N THR A 100 -8.92 11.10 -6.84
CA THR A 100 -9.59 10.02 -7.56
C THR A 100 -8.69 9.52 -8.67
N ASN A 101 -8.41 8.22 -8.70
CA ASN A 101 -7.68 7.60 -9.79
C ASN A 101 -8.63 7.33 -10.95
N LEU A 102 -8.30 7.87 -12.12
CA LEU A 102 -9.18 7.83 -13.28
C LEU A 102 -9.21 6.48 -13.97
N SER A 103 -8.26 5.58 -13.68
CA SER A 103 -8.23 4.25 -14.30
C SER A 103 -9.08 3.21 -13.58
N ASN A 104 -9.27 3.36 -12.26
CA ASN A 104 -9.99 2.38 -11.42
C ASN A 104 -11.11 2.99 -10.58
N HIS A 105 -11.33 4.30 -10.70
CA HIS A 105 -12.36 5.08 -10.00
C HIS A 105 -12.28 5.04 -8.46
N ARG A 106 -11.20 4.50 -7.89
CA ARG A 106 -10.95 4.56 -6.44
C ARG A 106 -10.61 6.00 -6.05
N SER A 107 -10.97 6.39 -4.85
CA SER A 107 -10.65 7.70 -4.32
C SER A 107 -10.20 7.65 -2.87
N VAL A 108 -9.41 8.63 -2.46
CA VAL A 108 -8.90 8.77 -1.10
C VAL A 108 -8.82 10.25 -0.74
N VAL A 109 -9.16 10.59 0.51
CA VAL A 109 -8.97 11.95 1.02
C VAL A 109 -7.61 12.04 1.71
N VAL A 110 -6.82 13.05 1.35
CA VAL A 110 -5.49 13.31 1.91
C VAL A 110 -5.36 14.75 2.35
N ARG A 111 -4.48 14.99 3.32
CA ARG A 111 -4.11 16.34 3.78
C ARG A 111 -2.82 16.82 3.10
N ILE A 112 -2.80 18.06 2.64
CA ILE A 112 -1.58 18.68 2.10
C ILE A 112 -0.63 19.03 3.25
N THR A 113 0.56 18.45 3.25
CA THR A 113 1.58 18.66 4.30
C THR A 113 2.96 19.00 3.75
N ASP A 114 3.12 19.03 2.44
CA ASP A 114 4.43 19.22 1.82
C ASP A 114 4.32 19.97 0.49
N ARG A 115 5.47 20.42 -0.02
CA ARG A 115 5.60 21.14 -1.30
C ARG A 115 6.22 20.25 -2.36
N GLY A 116 5.91 20.58 -3.61
CA GLY A 116 6.16 19.73 -4.77
C GLY A 116 4.84 19.27 -5.38
N PRO A 117 4.87 18.40 -6.40
CA PRO A 117 6.05 17.78 -6.97
C PRO A 117 6.92 18.77 -7.77
N HIS A 118 8.25 18.64 -7.68
CA HIS A 118 9.18 19.41 -8.52
C HIS A 118 9.43 18.76 -9.88
N THR A 119 8.98 17.51 -10.06
CA THR A 119 9.03 16.83 -11.36
C THR A 119 7.98 17.40 -12.29
N ARG A 120 8.37 17.82 -13.49
CA ARG A 120 7.45 18.33 -14.51
C ARG A 120 6.35 17.30 -14.82
N GLY A 121 5.11 17.78 -14.95
CA GLY A 121 3.95 16.96 -15.30
C GLY A 121 3.35 16.13 -14.15
N ARG A 122 3.86 16.24 -12.90
CA ARG A 122 3.20 15.66 -11.72
C ARG A 122 2.41 16.73 -10.97
N LEU A 123 1.17 16.41 -10.67
CA LEU A 123 0.24 17.27 -9.95
C LEU A 123 0.36 17.11 -8.43
N ILE A 124 0.50 15.85 -7.97
CA ILE A 124 0.45 15.52 -6.54
C ILE A 124 1.35 14.32 -6.22
N ASP A 125 2.05 14.35 -5.09
CA ASP A 125 2.81 13.20 -4.57
C ASP A 125 2.17 12.72 -3.27
N LEU A 126 1.70 11.47 -3.26
CA LEU A 126 0.96 10.86 -2.16
C LEU A 126 1.88 10.14 -1.18
N SER A 127 1.42 9.94 0.05
CA SER A 127 1.99 8.93 0.94
C SER A 127 1.82 7.51 0.39
N GLN A 128 2.66 6.58 0.85
CA GLN A 128 2.58 5.19 0.43
C GLN A 128 1.23 4.53 0.82
N ALA A 129 0.67 4.88 1.98
CA ALA A 129 -0.65 4.41 2.40
C ALA A 129 -1.77 4.93 1.50
N ALA A 130 -1.77 6.23 1.16
CA ALA A 130 -2.75 6.79 0.24
C ALA A 130 -2.64 6.17 -1.17
N ALA A 131 -1.42 5.98 -1.68
CA ALA A 131 -1.20 5.34 -2.97
C ALA A 131 -1.65 3.86 -3.01
N ARG A 132 -1.55 3.15 -1.87
CA ARG A 132 -2.09 1.79 -1.72
C ARG A 132 -3.61 1.80 -1.81
N GLU A 133 -4.25 2.70 -1.09
CA GLU A 133 -5.71 2.84 -1.09
C GLU A 133 -6.24 3.34 -2.45
N LEU A 134 -5.42 4.09 -3.18
CA LEU A 134 -5.76 4.53 -4.53
C LEU A 134 -5.49 3.43 -5.60
N GLY A 135 -4.88 2.32 -5.21
CA GLY A 135 -4.57 1.20 -6.09
C GLY A 135 -3.50 1.50 -7.14
N MET A 136 -2.52 2.37 -6.81
CA MET A 136 -1.50 2.82 -7.77
C MET A 136 -0.06 2.38 -7.46
N LEU A 137 0.17 1.63 -6.37
CA LEU A 137 1.52 1.22 -5.97
C LEU A 137 2.29 0.47 -7.08
N ARG A 138 1.63 -0.50 -7.74
CA ARG A 138 2.29 -1.28 -8.81
C ARG A 138 2.60 -0.43 -10.05
N ALA A 139 1.77 0.56 -10.35
CA ALA A 139 1.95 1.43 -11.50
C ALA A 139 3.02 2.51 -11.26
N GLY A 140 3.30 2.87 -10.00
CA GLY A 140 4.21 3.97 -9.65
C GLY A 140 3.58 5.36 -9.83
N VAL A 141 2.93 5.57 -10.98
CA VAL A 141 2.31 6.82 -11.40
C VAL A 141 0.90 6.51 -11.92
N ALA A 142 -0.07 7.39 -11.65
CA ALA A 142 -1.44 7.25 -12.13
C ALA A 142 -2.01 8.60 -12.56
N GLN A 143 -2.95 8.59 -13.52
CA GLN A 143 -3.72 9.77 -13.85
C GLN A 143 -4.83 9.95 -12.80
N VAL A 144 -4.87 11.13 -12.16
CA VAL A 144 -5.82 11.42 -11.09
C VAL A 144 -6.59 12.72 -11.35
N ARG A 145 -7.74 12.83 -10.68
CA ARG A 145 -8.43 14.09 -10.41
C ARG A 145 -8.25 14.43 -8.94
N VAL A 146 -7.94 15.69 -8.64
CA VAL A 146 -7.80 16.24 -7.28
C VAL A 146 -8.88 17.28 -7.09
N GLU A 147 -9.62 17.20 -5.98
CA GLU A 147 -10.74 18.08 -5.63
C GLU A 147 -10.61 18.52 -4.16
N SER A 148 -10.80 19.80 -3.84
CA SER A 148 -10.91 20.24 -2.43
C SER A 148 -12.20 19.70 -1.79
N VAL A 149 -12.15 19.35 -0.49
CA VAL A 149 -13.27 18.73 0.24
C VAL A 149 -13.97 19.71 1.18
N ASP A 150 -13.27 20.74 1.64
CA ASP A 150 -13.81 21.69 2.61
C ASP A 150 -14.17 23.00 1.92
N ASN A 151 -15.46 23.32 1.94
CA ASN A 151 -16.03 24.64 1.68
C ASN A 151 -17.11 24.93 2.72
#